data_AF-A0A0D0CVI4-F1
#
_entry.id   AF-A0A0D0CVI4-F1
#
_cell.length_a   1.000
_cell.length_b   1.000
_cell.length_c   1.000
_cell.angle_alpha   90.00
_cell.angle_beta   90.00
_cell.angle_gamma   90.00
#
_symmetry.space_group_name_H-M   'P 1'
#
loop_
_entity.id
_entity.type
_entity.pdbx_description
1 polymer ?
#
loop_
_entity_poly.entity_id
_entity_poly.type
_entity_poly.pdbx_seq_one_letter_code
_entity_poly.pdbx_strand_id
1 'polypeptide(L)'
;ILIIDGLDECSNEGNEWERILSTLAEMVQKFSLPIRILICSRPEPRIKECFGESKFSDICRWMPLDSTYEASRDIRVFLIDGFRKILLRHSHSMVHVSRPWPASVQVEYLVRKASGQFIYASTVLKYI
;
A
#
# COMPACT_ATOMS: atom_id res chain seq x y z
N ILE A 1 8.04 -4.46 18.21
CA ILE A 1 7.50 -5.04 16.95
C ILE A 1 8.64 -5.01 15.95
N LEU A 2 8.88 -6.11 15.25
CA LEU A 2 9.80 -6.18 14.10
C LEU A 2 8.96 -6.09 12.83
N ILE A 3 9.31 -5.19 11.91
CA ILE A 3 8.60 -5.01 10.64
C ILE A 3 9.57 -5.37 9.52
N ILE A 4 9.13 -6.25 8.63
CA ILE A 4 9.82 -6.59 7.39
C ILE A 4 8.91 -6.10 6.26
N ASP A 5 9.33 -5.05 5.57
CA ASP A 5 8.55 -4.40 4.52
C ASP A 5 9.16 -4.66 3.16
N GLY A 6 8.34 -5.10 2.19
CA GLY A 6 8.77 -5.44 0.85
C GLY A 6 9.52 -6.77 0.73
N LEU A 7 9.08 -7.83 1.43
CA LEU A 7 9.73 -9.16 1.36
C LEU A 7 9.87 -9.68 -0.09
N ASP A 8 8.92 -9.34 -0.96
CA ASP A 8 8.91 -9.72 -2.37
C ASP A 8 10.02 -9.07 -3.20
N GLU A 9 10.59 -7.95 -2.74
CA GLU A 9 11.71 -7.27 -3.39
C GLU A 9 13.07 -7.96 -3.08
N CYS A 10 13.10 -8.96 -2.19
CA CYS A 10 14.29 -9.78 -1.97
C CYS A 10 14.65 -10.59 -3.22
N SER A 11 15.94 -10.75 -3.45
CA SER A 11 16.45 -11.47 -4.62
C SER A 11 15.94 -12.92 -4.65
N ASN A 12 15.59 -13.37 -5.85
CA ASN A 12 15.35 -14.79 -6.11
C ASN A 12 16.67 -15.56 -6.26
N GLU A 13 17.79 -14.87 -6.49
CA GLU A 13 19.10 -15.50 -6.51
C GLU A 13 19.47 -15.94 -5.08
N GLY A 14 19.41 -17.25 -4.83
CA GLY A 14 19.76 -17.84 -3.53
C GLY A 14 18.63 -17.94 -2.50
N ASN A 15 17.37 -17.79 -2.93
CA ASN A 15 16.16 -17.97 -2.09
C ASN A 15 16.19 -17.18 -0.78
N GLU A 16 16.66 -15.93 -0.82
CA GLU A 16 16.85 -15.10 0.39
C GLU A 16 15.54 -14.90 1.16
N TRP A 17 14.44 -14.61 0.45
CA TRP A 17 13.12 -14.43 1.05
C TRP A 17 12.65 -15.68 1.82
N GLU A 18 12.88 -16.87 1.26
CA GLU A 18 12.47 -18.14 1.86
C GLU A 18 13.29 -18.40 3.13
N ARG A 19 14.61 -18.13 3.08
CA ARG A 19 15.51 -18.25 4.23
C ARG A 19 15.13 -17.30 5.35
N ILE A 20 14.69 -16.07 5.02
CA ILE A 20 14.15 -15.13 6.01
C ILE A 20 12.92 -15.74 6.68
N LEU A 21 11.95 -16.21 5.88
CA LEU A 21 10.71 -16.79 6.41
C LEU A 21 10.95 -18.03 7.26
N SER A 22 11.81 -18.96 6.82
CA SER A 22 12.11 -20.18 7.57
C SER A 22 12.82 -19.87 8.88
N THR A 23 13.81 -18.97 8.88
CA THR A 23 14.52 -18.56 10.10
C THR A 23 13.57 -17.93 11.12
N LEU A 24 12.65 -17.07 10.66
CA LEU A 24 11.67 -16.44 11.54
C LEU A 24 10.66 -17.46 12.10
N ALA A 25 10.21 -18.41 11.28
CA ALA A 25 9.34 -19.49 11.72
C ALA A 25 10.01 -20.32 12.81
N GLU A 26 11.25 -20.76 12.59
CA GLU A 26 12.04 -21.50 13.57
C GLU A 26 12.23 -20.71 14.87
N MET A 27 12.54 -19.42 14.78
CA MET A 27 12.70 -18.57 15.96
C MET A 27 11.40 -18.45 16.76
N VAL A 28 10.26 -18.23 16.10
CA VAL A 28 8.96 -18.08 16.76
C VAL A 28 8.49 -19.40 17.40
N GLN A 29 8.77 -20.54 16.76
CA GLN A 29 8.42 -21.85 17.30
C GLN A 29 9.32 -22.26 18.47
N LYS A 30 10.62 -21.94 18.40
CA LYS A 30 11.61 -22.37 19.40
C LYS A 30 11.69 -21.46 20.62
N PHE A 31 11.42 -20.18 20.46
CA PHE A 31 11.61 -19.19 21.50
C PHE A 31 10.33 -18.41 21.81
N SER A 32 10.10 -18.14 23.09
CA SER A 32 9.12 -17.15 23.51
C SER A 32 9.70 -15.75 23.27
N LEU A 33 9.38 -15.16 22.11
CA LEU A 33 9.88 -13.86 21.72
C LEU A 33 9.04 -12.74 22.36
N PRO A 34 9.65 -11.72 23.02
CA PRO A 34 8.92 -10.58 23.58
C PRO A 34 8.49 -9.57 22.50
N ILE A 35 8.41 -9.98 21.23
CA ILE A 35 8.09 -9.12 20.08
C ILE A 35 7.07 -9.78 19.16
N ARG A 36 6.30 -8.95 18.46
CA ARG A 36 5.49 -9.37 17.32
C ARG A 36 6.23 -9.05 16.02
N ILE A 37 6.11 -9.93 15.05
CA ILE A 37 6.70 -9.78 13.72
C ILE A 37 5.57 -9.47 12.74
N LEU A 38 5.74 -8.41 11.95
CA LEU A 38 4.85 -8.04 10.85
C LEU A 38 5.63 -8.15 9.56
N ILE A 39 5.09 -8.90 8.60
CA ILE A 39 5.68 -9.08 7.28
C ILE A 39 4.72 -8.47 6.26
N CYS A 40 5.20 -7.48 5.54
CA CYS A 40 4.48 -6.80 4.47
C CYS A 40 5.10 -7.19 3.12
N SER A 41 4.26 -7.61 2.19
CA SER A 41 4.70 -8.06 0.87
C SER A 41 3.56 -7.99 -0.15
N ARG A 42 3.90 -7.86 -1.44
CA ARG A 42 2.94 -8.12 -2.51
C ARG A 42 2.47 -9.58 -2.47
N PRO A 43 1.25 -9.86 -2.94
CA PRO A 43 0.65 -11.19 -2.92
C PRO A 43 1.22 -12.14 -3.99
N GLU A 44 2.55 -12.22 -4.12
CA GLU A 44 3.21 -13.09 -5.09
C GLU A 44 2.91 -14.57 -4.82
N PRO A 45 2.65 -15.39 -5.87
CA PRO A 45 2.25 -16.79 -5.69
C PRO A 45 3.20 -17.59 -4.79
N ARG A 46 4.51 -17.46 -5.00
CA ARG A 46 5.55 -18.14 -4.20
C ARG A 46 5.46 -17.84 -2.70
N ILE A 47 5.18 -16.59 -2.36
CA ILE A 47 5.10 -16.14 -0.96
C ILE A 47 3.79 -16.66 -0.34
N LYS A 48 2.68 -16.56 -1.09
CA LYS A 48 1.38 -17.12 -0.67
C LYS A 48 1.44 -18.62 -0.43
N GLU A 49 2.07 -19.36 -1.33
CA GLU A 49 2.25 -20.81 -1.20
C GLU A 49 3.05 -21.16 0.05
N CYS A 50 4.15 -20.46 0.32
CA CYS A 50 4.98 -20.69 1.50
C CYS A 50 4.19 -20.51 2.81
N PHE A 51 3.38 -19.44 2.93
CA PHE A 51 2.53 -19.23 4.10
C PHE A 51 1.37 -20.22 4.21
N GLY A 52 1.06 -20.97 3.15
CA GLY A 52 0.10 -22.08 3.17
C GLY A 52 0.67 -23.37 3.77
N GLU A 53 1.98 -23.46 3.99
CA GLU A 53 2.61 -24.63 4.60
C GLU A 53 2.26 -24.79 6.08
N SER A 54 2.22 -26.04 6.56
CA SER A 54 1.86 -26.36 7.95
C SER A 54 2.73 -25.68 9.00
N LYS A 55 3.99 -25.33 8.68
CA LYS A 55 4.90 -24.64 9.60
C LYS A 55 4.45 -23.22 9.94
N PHE A 56 3.55 -22.62 9.16
CA PHE A 56 3.02 -21.28 9.39
C PHE A 56 1.58 -21.24 9.91
N SER A 57 0.82 -22.34 9.84
CA SER A 57 -0.61 -22.37 10.18
C SER A 57 -0.92 -21.90 11.59
N ASP A 58 -0.02 -22.22 12.54
CA ASP A 58 -0.26 -22.00 13.97
C ASP A 58 0.48 -20.76 14.50
N ILE A 59 1.39 -20.18 13.71
CA ILE A 59 2.26 -19.07 14.12
C ILE A 59 2.05 -17.79 13.33
N CYS A 60 1.37 -17.87 12.18
CA CYS A 60 1.17 -16.74 11.27
C CYS A 60 -0.32 -16.49 11.05
N ARG A 61 -0.69 -15.20 10.97
CA ARG A 61 -2.00 -14.77 10.51
C ARG A 61 -1.85 -14.00 9.22
N TRP A 62 -2.35 -14.56 8.12
CA TRP A 62 -2.44 -13.87 6.84
C TRP A 62 -3.54 -12.80 6.87
N MET A 63 -3.23 -11.60 6.37
CA MET A 63 -4.17 -10.48 6.33
C MET A 63 -4.12 -9.81 4.94
N PRO A 64 -4.98 -10.24 3.99
CA PRO A 64 -5.02 -9.65 2.66
C PRO A 64 -5.63 -8.25 2.72
N LEU A 65 -4.98 -7.28 2.06
CA LEU A 65 -5.43 -5.89 2.02
C LEU A 65 -6.25 -5.55 0.76
N ASP A 66 -6.35 -6.46 -0.20
CA ASP A 66 -6.91 -6.22 -1.54
C ASP A 66 -8.41 -6.55 -1.66
N SER A 67 -8.88 -7.60 -0.99
CA SER A 67 -10.19 -8.20 -1.26
C SER A 67 -11.42 -7.36 -0.91
N THR A 68 -11.26 -6.28 -0.12
CA THR A 68 -12.37 -5.40 0.32
C THR A 68 -12.04 -3.91 0.25
N TYR A 69 -10.87 -3.54 -0.28
CA TYR A 69 -10.38 -2.17 -0.21
C TYR A 69 -10.89 -1.31 -1.38
N GLU A 70 -11.78 -0.36 -1.08
CA GLU A 70 -12.30 0.61 -2.06
C GLU A 70 -11.30 1.75 -2.32
N ALA A 71 -10.10 1.43 -2.83
CA ALA A 71 -9.03 2.41 -3.08
C ALA A 71 -9.51 3.62 -3.90
N SER A 72 -10.40 3.42 -4.87
CA SER A 72 -10.96 4.50 -5.71
C SER A 72 -11.76 5.53 -4.91
N ARG A 73 -12.46 5.11 -3.84
CA ARG A 73 -13.21 6.01 -2.97
C ARG A 73 -12.26 6.88 -2.16
N ASP A 74 -11.22 6.28 -1.59
CA ASP A 74 -10.25 7.02 -0.78
C ASP A 74 -9.40 7.96 -1.65
N ILE A 75 -8.98 7.52 -2.84
CA ILE A 75 -8.25 8.34 -3.81
C ILE A 75 -9.09 9.56 -4.23
N ARG A 76 -10.40 9.40 -4.42
CA ARG A 76 -11.31 10.51 -4.72
C ARG A 76 -11.30 11.54 -3.59
N VAL A 77 -11.46 11.10 -2.35
CA VAL A 77 -11.43 11.99 -1.18
C VAL A 77 -10.08 12.71 -1.09
N PHE A 78 -8.98 11.97 -1.27
CA PHE A 78 -7.62 12.48 -1.27
C PHE A 78 -7.39 13.55 -2.35
N LEU A 79 -7.85 13.31 -3.58
CA LEU A 79 -7.75 14.28 -4.67
C LEU A 79 -8.58 15.53 -4.40
N ILE A 80 -9.83 15.39 -3.94
CA ILE A 80 -10.70 16.54 -3.63
C ILE A 80 -10.07 17.42 -2.54
N ASP A 81 -9.59 16.81 -1.46
CA ASP A 81 -8.92 17.54 -0.38
C ASP A 81 -7.61 18.19 -0.85
N GLY A 82 -6.82 17.48 -1.67
CA GLY A 82 -5.60 17.99 -2.27
C GLY A 82 -5.84 19.21 -3.16
N PHE A 83 -6.80 19.14 -4.07
CA PHE A 83 -7.17 20.26 -4.93
C PHE A 83 -7.72 21.45 -4.13
N ARG A 84 -8.51 21.19 -3.08
CA ARG A 84 -8.96 22.23 -2.17
C ARG A 84 -7.78 22.95 -1.50
N LYS A 85 -6.77 22.20 -1.05
CA LYS A 85 -5.55 22.76 -0.45
C LYS A 85 -4.75 23.62 -1.45
N ILE A 86 -4.59 23.15 -2.69
CA ILE A 86 -3.94 23.93 -3.77
C ILE A 86 -4.70 25.24 -3.99
N LEU A 87 -6.03 25.17 -4.09
CA LEU A 87 -6.88 26.33 -4.29
C LEU A 87 -6.78 27.37 -3.17
N LEU A 88 -6.72 26.91 -1.92
CA LEU A 88 -6.55 27.79 -0.76
C LEU A 88 -5.17 28.43 -0.73
N ARG A 89 -4.12 27.65 -1.04
CA ARG A 89 -2.73 28.13 -1.06
C ARG A 89 -2.46 29.14 -2.17
N HIS A 90 -3.14 29.01 -3.30
CA HIS A 90 -2.96 29.84 -4.51
C HIS A 90 -4.19 30.69 -4.82
N SER A 91 -4.96 31.07 -3.79
CA SER A 91 -6.24 31.76 -3.92
C SER A 91 -6.17 33.06 -4.74
N HIS A 92 -5.09 33.84 -4.59
CA HIS A 92 -4.88 35.09 -5.34
C HIS A 92 -4.57 34.85 -6.82
N SER A 93 -3.68 33.90 -7.15
CA SER A 93 -3.33 33.61 -8.55
C SER A 93 -4.41 32.83 -9.28
N MET A 94 -5.24 32.08 -8.56
CA MET A 94 -6.32 31.24 -9.12
C MET A 94 -7.72 31.89 -9.06
N VAL A 95 -7.79 33.22 -8.97
CA VAL A 95 -9.06 33.97 -8.93
C VAL A 95 -9.87 33.81 -10.24
N HIS A 96 -9.18 33.64 -11.37
CA HIS A 96 -9.77 33.52 -12.70
C HIS A 96 -10.26 32.10 -13.02
N VAL A 97 -9.95 31.12 -12.16
CA VAL A 97 -10.29 29.72 -12.40
C VAL A 97 -11.75 29.49 -12.00
N SER A 98 -12.55 28.92 -12.92
CA SER A 98 -13.96 28.60 -12.65
C SER A 98 -14.11 27.62 -11.49
N ARG A 99 -15.21 27.74 -10.73
CA ARG A 99 -15.55 26.84 -9.62
C ARG A 99 -16.71 25.90 -10.01
N PRO A 100 -16.74 24.64 -9.54
CA PRO A 100 -15.72 23.99 -8.71
C PRO A 100 -14.42 23.73 -9.48
N TRP A 101 -13.29 23.72 -8.76
CA TRP A 101 -11.99 23.38 -9.34
C TRP A 101 -11.35 22.21 -8.60
N PRO A 102 -10.93 21.16 -9.33
CA PRO A 102 -11.30 20.86 -10.72
C PRO A 102 -12.78 20.43 -10.83
N ALA A 103 -13.29 20.33 -12.05
CA ALA A 103 -14.62 19.79 -12.29
C ALA A 103 -14.70 18.32 -11.82
N SER A 104 -15.87 17.88 -11.36
CA SER A 104 -16.08 16.52 -10.88
C SER A 104 -15.63 15.46 -11.89
N VAL A 105 -15.93 15.66 -13.17
CA VAL A 105 -15.50 14.76 -14.27
C VAL A 105 -13.98 14.62 -14.39
N GLN A 106 -13.22 15.66 -14.04
CA GLN A 106 -11.76 15.63 -14.04
C GLN A 106 -11.23 14.83 -12.83
N VAL A 107 -11.85 14.99 -11.66
CA VAL A 107 -11.55 14.15 -10.49
C VAL A 107 -11.80 12.68 -10.82
N GLU A 108 -12.95 12.35 -11.42
CA GLU A 108 -13.26 10.98 -11.83
C GLU A 108 -12.24 10.39 -12.79
N TYR A 109 -11.81 11.19 -13.76
CA TYR A 109 -10.78 10.79 -14.70
C TYR A 109 -9.47 10.44 -13.97
N LEU A 110 -9.05 11.27 -13.02
CA LEU A 110 -7.83 11.03 -12.23
C LEU A 110 -7.96 9.81 -11.30
N VAL A 111 -9.13 9.61 -10.69
CA VAL A 111 -9.41 8.41 -9.87
C VAL A 111 -9.29 7.14 -10.72
N ARG A 112 -9.85 7.14 -11.93
CA ARG A 112 -9.73 6.00 -12.86
C ARG A 112 -8.28 5.78 -13.29
N LYS A 113 -7.55 6.86 -13.61
CA LYS A 113 -6.14 6.78 -14.00
C LYS A 113 -5.23 6.32 -12.88
N ALA A 114 -5.61 6.54 -11.62
CA ALA A 114 -4.86 6.05 -10.48
C ALA A 114 -4.86 4.52 -10.40
N SER A 115 -5.86 3.82 -10.95
CA SER A 115 -5.96 2.34 -10.89
C SER A 115 -5.75 1.79 -9.48
N GLY A 116 -6.29 2.47 -8.47
CA GLY A 116 -6.14 2.11 -7.05
C GLY A 116 -4.80 2.51 -6.41
N GLN A 117 -3.89 3.18 -7.14
CA GLN A 117 -2.55 3.54 -6.67
C GLN A 117 -2.49 5.00 -6.21
N PHE A 118 -2.27 5.21 -4.92
CA PHE A 118 -2.11 6.55 -4.34
C PHE A 118 -0.89 7.31 -4.86
N ILE A 119 0.16 6.60 -5.29
CA ILE A 119 1.37 7.26 -5.82
C ILE A 119 1.06 8.10 -7.05
N TYR A 120 0.14 7.65 -7.91
CA TYR A 120 -0.33 8.42 -9.05
C TYR A 120 -1.04 9.70 -8.61
N ALA A 121 -2.03 9.58 -7.72
CA ALA A 121 -2.79 10.72 -7.22
C ALA A 121 -1.90 11.75 -6.50
N SER A 122 -0.95 11.28 -5.69
CA SER A 122 0.04 12.12 -5.01
C SER A 122 0.94 12.85 -6.00
N THR A 123 1.38 12.17 -7.06
CA THR A 123 2.20 12.77 -8.12
C THR A 123 1.43 13.86 -8.88
N VAL A 124 0.15 13.61 -9.20
CA VAL A 124 -0.72 14.61 -9.85
C VAL A 124 -0.84 15.86 -9.00
N LEU A 125 -1.12 15.72 -7.69
CA LEU A 125 -1.24 16.87 -6.79
C LEU A 125 0.08 17.61 -6.55
N LYS A 126 1.23 16.95 -6.70
CA LYS A 126 2.55 17.60 -6.61
C LYS A 126 2.94 18.32 -7.90
N TYR A 127 2.44 17.84 -9.03
CA TYR A 127 2.70 18.42 -10.34
C TYR A 127 1.92 19.72 -10.56
N ILE A 128 0.69 19.78 -10.05
CA ILE A 128 -0.23 20.93 -10.13
C ILE A 128 0.08 21.93 -9.03
#